data_AF-A0A3L7MYE4-F1
#
_entry.id   AF-A0A3L7MYE4-F1
#
_cell.length_a   1.000
_cell.length_b   1.000
_cell.length_c   1.000
_cell.angle_alpha   90.00
_cell.angle_beta   90.00
_cell.angle_gamma   90.00
#
_symmetry.space_group_name_H-M   'P 1'
#
loop_
_entity.id
_entity.type
_entity.pdbx_description
1 polymer ?
#
loop_
_entity_poly.entity_id
_entity_poly.type
_entity_poly.pdbx_seq_one_letter_code
_entity_poly.pdbx_strand_id
1 'polypeptide(L)'
;MVQTCSRCSRVNPEEASFCYFDGIGLGGKSHASAGVQMDFPKPIRYPSGKTCSNFNELASTILSDWAISLDMLKKGEFGTFFSGIGRLDLAMVATESANTPSQCKAWINSLRAFPLSPSLPQI
;
A
#
# COMPACT_ATOMS: atom_id res chain seq x y z
N MET A 1 16.95 13.65 12.41
CA MET A 1 17.23 12.53 13.36
C MET A 1 16.63 11.25 12.79
N VAL A 2 17.45 10.22 12.50
CA VAL A 2 16.98 8.93 11.95
C VAL A 2 16.03 8.21 12.93
N GLN A 3 15.02 7.52 12.40
CA GLN A 3 14.04 6.79 13.21
C GLN A 3 14.28 5.28 13.10
N THR A 4 14.41 4.60 14.23
CA THR A 4 14.54 3.13 14.23
C THR A 4 13.16 2.50 14.40
N CYS A 5 12.81 1.57 13.50
CA CYS A 5 11.57 0.83 13.62
C CYS A 5 11.59 -0.03 14.88
N SER A 6 10.55 0.09 15.73
CA SER A 6 10.41 -0.71 16.95
C SER A 6 10.11 -2.19 16.69
N ARG A 7 9.72 -2.55 15.46
CA ARG A 7 9.34 -3.92 15.08
C ARG A 7 10.46 -4.68 14.39
N CYS A 8 11.00 -4.15 13.29
CA CYS A 8 12.09 -4.81 12.55
C CYS A 8 13.49 -4.33 12.96
N SER A 9 13.60 -3.36 13.89
CA SER A 9 14.87 -2.81 14.39
C SER A 9 15.76 -2.14 13.32
N ARG A 10 15.22 -1.87 12.12
CA ARG A 10 15.95 -1.20 11.03
C ARG A 10 15.84 0.32 11.15
N VAL A 11 16.93 0.98 10.75
CA VAL A 11 17.02 2.44 10.69
C VAL A 11 16.30 2.93 9.43
N ASN A 12 15.47 3.96 9.60
CA ASN A 12 14.74 4.65 8.55
C ASN A 12 15.12 6.15 8.57
N PRO A 13 15.05 6.82 7.41
CA PRO A 13 15.33 8.25 7.32
C PRO A 13 14.31 9.08 8.12
N GLU A 14 14.65 10.33 8.42
CA GLU A 14 13.86 11.14 9.36
C GLU A 14 12.51 11.59 8.80
N GLU A 15 12.41 11.71 7.48
CA GLU A 15 11.16 11.96 6.77
C GLU A 15 10.22 10.74 6.71
N ALA A 16 10.69 9.56 7.14
CA ALA A 16 9.89 8.34 7.07
C ALA A 16 8.76 8.36 8.10
N SER A 17 7.52 8.49 7.62
CA SER A 17 6.31 8.33 8.46
C SER A 17 6.00 6.86 8.74
N PHE A 18 6.45 5.96 7.87
CA PHE A 18 6.31 4.51 7.98
C PHE A 18 7.66 3.85 7.71
N CYS A 19 7.87 2.69 8.30
CA CYS A 19 9.06 1.88 8.06
C CYS A 19 9.06 1.37 6.62
N TYR A 20 10.17 1.57 5.92
CA TYR A 20 10.30 1.18 4.51
C TYR A 20 10.32 -0.34 4.32
N PHE A 21 10.50 -1.09 5.41
CA PHE A 21 10.67 -2.55 5.37
C PHE A 21 9.45 -3.34 5.84
N ASP A 22 8.75 -2.85 6.87
CA ASP A 22 7.59 -3.54 7.44
C ASP A 22 6.31 -2.69 7.41
N GLY A 23 6.40 -1.44 6.92
CA GLY A 23 5.28 -0.51 6.75
C GLY A 23 4.60 -0.07 8.05
N ILE A 24 5.18 -0.34 9.23
CA ILE A 24 4.61 0.14 10.50
C ILE A 24 4.89 1.64 10.69
N GLY A 25 3.98 2.36 11.35
CA GLY A 25 4.19 3.78 11.65
C GLY A 25 5.42 4.00 12.51
N LEU A 26 6.25 4.98 12.13
CA LEU A 26 7.45 5.37 12.87
C LEU A 26 7.17 6.64 13.68
N GLY A 27 7.63 6.64 14.95
CA GLY A 27 7.40 7.71 15.91
C GLY A 27 6.17 7.45 16.80
N GLY A 28 6.30 7.66 18.10
CA GLY A 28 5.29 7.40 19.16
C GLY A 28 3.99 8.22 19.07
N LYS A 29 3.68 8.79 17.91
CA LYS A 29 2.30 9.17 17.58
C LYS A 29 1.66 7.88 17.09
N SER A 30 0.79 7.29 17.90
CA SER A 30 -0.10 6.22 17.47
C SER A 30 -0.89 6.69 16.24
N HIS A 31 -0.32 6.52 15.06
CA HIS A 31 -1.07 6.47 13.82
C HIS A 31 -1.87 5.19 13.93
N ALA A 32 -3.14 5.39 14.25
CA ALA A 32 -4.07 4.39 14.76
C ALA A 32 -3.80 2.98 14.24
N SER A 33 -3.69 2.06 15.18
CA SER A 33 -3.75 0.62 14.97
C SER A 33 -4.85 0.27 13.96
N ALA A 34 -4.51 -0.65 13.05
CA ALA A 34 -5.41 -1.60 12.39
C ALA A 34 -6.91 -1.25 12.45
N GLY A 35 -7.43 -0.57 11.41
CA GLY A 35 -8.86 -0.39 11.23
C GLY A 35 -9.32 1.02 10.85
N VAL A 36 -8.47 2.04 10.96
CA VAL A 36 -8.81 3.38 10.48
C VAL A 36 -8.62 3.43 8.97
N GLN A 37 -9.72 3.66 8.25
CA GLN A 37 -9.76 4.08 6.86
C GLN A 37 -8.93 5.37 6.73
N MET A 38 -7.62 5.24 6.53
CA MET A 38 -6.79 6.39 6.23
C MET A 38 -7.04 6.74 4.77
N ASP A 39 -7.82 7.80 4.56
CA ASP A 39 -7.98 8.39 3.25
C ASP A 39 -6.61 8.80 2.72
N PHE A 40 -6.38 8.55 1.45
CA PHE A 40 -5.22 9.00 0.74
C PHE A 40 -5.24 10.54 0.69
N PRO A 41 -4.10 11.20 0.96
CA PRO A 41 -3.97 12.65 0.79
C PRO A 41 -4.40 13.15 -0.60
N LYS A 42 -4.19 12.30 -1.61
CA LYS A 42 -4.70 12.46 -2.97
C LYS A 42 -5.30 11.13 -3.40
N PRO A 43 -6.54 11.09 -3.91
CA PRO A 43 -7.13 9.82 -4.35
C PRO A 43 -6.47 9.33 -5.64
N ILE A 44 -6.41 8.02 -5.81
CA ILE A 44 -5.94 7.40 -7.06
C ILE A 44 -7.10 7.32 -8.05
N ARG A 45 -6.84 7.69 -9.30
CA ARG A 45 -7.83 7.69 -10.38
C ARG A 45 -7.50 6.61 -11.39
N TYR A 46 -8.47 5.78 -11.70
CA TYR A 46 -8.40 4.76 -12.72
C TYR A 46 -8.76 5.34 -14.09
N PRO A 47 -8.21 4.78 -15.19
CA PRO A 47 -8.61 5.14 -16.56
C PRO A 47 -10.11 4.95 -16.83
N SER A 48 -10.77 4.07 -16.09
CA SER A 48 -12.23 3.86 -16.15
C SER A 48 -13.06 5.00 -15.54
N GLY A 49 -12.42 6.01 -14.94
CA GLY A 49 -13.06 7.11 -14.23
C GLY A 49 -13.35 6.83 -12.75
N LYS A 50 -13.15 5.58 -12.29
CA LYS A 50 -13.23 5.24 -10.87
C LYS A 50 -12.13 5.95 -10.09
N THR A 51 -12.44 6.34 -8.86
CA THR A 51 -11.51 7.01 -7.96
C THR A 51 -11.52 6.26 -6.64
N CYS A 52 -10.35 5.91 -6.11
CA CYS A 52 -10.23 5.26 -4.81
C CYS A 52 -9.62 6.25 -3.83
N SER A 53 -10.35 6.52 -2.75
CA SER A 53 -9.95 7.49 -1.72
C SER A 53 -9.24 6.84 -0.56
N ASN A 54 -9.30 5.52 -0.40
CA ASN A 54 -8.61 4.79 0.65
C ASN A 54 -8.14 3.40 0.18
N PHE A 55 -7.37 2.72 1.03
CA PHE A 55 -6.83 1.39 0.74
C PHE A 55 -7.90 0.31 0.51
N ASN A 56 -9.07 0.40 1.16
CA ASN A 56 -10.12 -0.61 1.02
C ASN A 56 -10.82 -0.51 -0.35
N GLU A 57 -11.13 0.71 -0.77
CA GLU A 57 -11.63 0.99 -2.11
C GLU A 57 -10.62 0.57 -3.18
N LEU A 58 -9.34 0.83 -2.94
CA LEU A 58 -8.26 0.41 -3.83
C LEU A 58 -8.20 -1.11 -3.95
N ALA A 59 -8.17 -1.84 -2.84
CA ALA A 59 -8.14 -3.30 -2.83
C ALA A 59 -9.37 -3.90 -3.54
N SER A 60 -10.56 -3.33 -3.30
CA SER A 60 -11.81 -3.75 -3.95
C SER A 60 -11.80 -3.49 -5.45
N THR A 61 -11.27 -2.33 -5.87
CA THR A 61 -11.16 -1.96 -7.28
C THR A 61 -10.12 -2.80 -8.00
N ILE A 62 -9.00 -3.15 -7.35
CA ILE A 62 -8.01 -4.08 -7.91
C ILE A 62 -8.62 -5.44 -8.22
N LEU A 63 -9.47 -5.95 -7.33
CA LEU A 63 -10.14 -7.24 -7.52
C LEU A 63 -11.22 -7.19 -8.60
N SER A 64 -11.93 -6.08 -8.70
CA SER A 64 -13.00 -5.89 -9.69
C SER A 64 -12.46 -5.61 -11.09
N ASP A 65 -11.45 -4.74 -11.19
CA ASP A 65 -10.85 -4.27 -12.44
C ASP A 65 -9.39 -4.73 -12.55
N TRP A 66 -9.19 -6.05 -12.49
CA TRP A 66 -7.86 -6.66 -12.44
C TRP A 66 -6.97 -6.33 -13.65
N ALA A 67 -7.51 -6.41 -14.87
CA ALA A 67 -6.75 -6.14 -16.08
C ALA A 67 -6.26 -4.68 -16.15
N ILE A 68 -7.11 -3.72 -15.75
CA ILE A 68 -6.75 -2.30 -15.70
C ILE A 68 -5.71 -2.06 -14.60
N SER A 69 -5.91 -2.66 -13.43
CA SER A 69 -4.95 -2.54 -12.32
C SER A 69 -3.58 -3.09 -12.70
N LEU A 70 -3.52 -4.23 -13.40
CA LEU A 70 -2.26 -4.77 -13.90
C LEU A 70 -1.57 -3.84 -14.91
N ASP A 71 -2.34 -3.21 -15.79
CA ASP A 71 -1.81 -2.22 -16.73
C ASP A 71 -1.24 -0.99 -16.02
N MET A 72 -1.98 -0.44 -15.05
CA MET A 72 -1.53 0.67 -14.20
C MET A 72 -0.26 0.31 -13.40
N LEU A 73 -0.18 -0.94 -12.90
CA LEU A 73 1.00 -1.45 -12.20
C LEU A 73 2.21 -1.52 -13.12
N LYS A 74 2.06 -2.08 -14.32
CA LYS A 74 3.14 -2.15 -15.32
C LYS A 74 3.61 -0.78 -15.78
N LYS A 75 2.70 0.21 -15.83
CA LYS A 75 3.00 1.61 -16.12
C LYS A 75 3.66 2.35 -14.94
N GLY A 76 3.77 1.73 -13.77
CA GLY A 76 4.40 2.33 -12.58
C GLY A 76 3.53 3.36 -11.86
N GLU A 77 2.22 3.41 -12.16
CA GLU A 77 1.31 4.40 -11.56
C GLU A 77 1.15 4.18 -10.06
N PHE A 78 1.05 2.93 -9.62
CA PHE A 78 1.00 2.58 -8.20
C PHE A 78 2.30 2.95 -7.47
N GLY A 79 3.47 2.66 -8.06
CA GLY A 79 4.76 3.00 -7.46
C GLY A 79 4.91 4.51 -7.24
N THR A 80 4.53 5.30 -8.24
CA THR A 80 4.53 6.77 -8.18
C THR A 80 3.52 7.27 -7.13
N PHE A 81 2.32 6.70 -7.11
CA PHE A 81 1.28 7.05 -6.16
C PHE A 81 1.70 6.81 -4.71
N PHE A 82 2.18 5.61 -4.38
CA PHE A 82 2.59 5.26 -3.03
C PHE A 82 3.80 6.06 -2.56
N SER A 83 4.76 6.34 -3.45
CA SER A 83 5.87 7.24 -3.15
C SER A 83 5.36 8.65 -2.81
N GLY A 84 4.39 9.16 -3.58
CA GLY A 84 3.79 10.48 -3.38
C GLY A 84 3.04 10.65 -2.05
N ILE A 85 2.53 9.57 -1.46
CA ILE A 85 1.88 9.60 -0.13
C ILE A 85 2.81 9.14 1.01
N GLY A 86 4.13 9.00 0.74
CA GLY A 86 5.13 8.61 1.74
C GLY A 86 5.15 7.12 2.11
N ARG A 87 4.49 6.26 1.32
CA ARG A 87 4.46 4.80 1.47
C ARG A 87 5.47 4.13 0.54
N LEU A 88 6.75 4.43 0.76
CA LEU A 88 7.85 3.90 -0.06
C LEU A 88 7.97 2.37 0.04
N ASP A 89 7.56 1.78 1.16
CA ASP A 89 7.42 0.34 1.32
C ASP A 89 6.50 -0.26 0.25
N LEU A 90 5.31 0.34 0.04
CA LEU A 90 4.36 -0.13 -0.97
C LEU A 90 4.82 0.22 -2.39
N ALA A 91 5.52 1.34 -2.57
CA ALA A 91 6.05 1.74 -3.86
C ALA A 91 7.11 0.77 -4.37
N MET A 92 8.01 0.30 -3.48
CA MET A 92 9.01 -0.71 -3.82
C MET A 92 8.33 -2.01 -4.26
N VAL A 93 7.39 -2.53 -3.46
CA VAL A 93 6.72 -3.79 -3.80
C VAL A 93 5.89 -3.66 -5.08
N ALA A 94 5.24 -2.52 -5.32
CA ALA A 94 4.53 -2.27 -6.58
C ALA A 94 5.49 -2.29 -7.79
N THR A 95 6.66 -1.67 -7.64
CA THR A 95 7.69 -1.63 -8.69
C THR A 95 8.27 -3.02 -8.97
N GLU A 96 8.56 -3.80 -7.93
CA GLU A 96 9.03 -5.19 -8.07
C GLU A 96 7.97 -6.08 -8.73
N SER A 97 6.70 -5.89 -8.36
CA SER A 97 5.56 -6.64 -8.88
C SER A 97 5.23 -6.30 -10.34
N ALA A 98 5.55 -5.08 -10.79
CA ALA A 98 5.40 -4.67 -12.19
C ALA A 98 6.29 -5.50 -13.13
N ASN A 99 7.49 -5.85 -12.69
CA ASN A 99 8.46 -6.63 -13.45
C ASN A 99 8.12 -8.13 -13.48
N THR A 100 7.31 -8.61 -12.53
CA THR A 100 6.99 -10.02 -12.38
C THR A 100 5.48 -10.22 -12.15
N PRO A 101 4.66 -10.38 -13.21
CA PRO A 101 3.20 -10.42 -13.09
C PRO A 101 2.65 -11.51 -12.16
N SER A 102 3.38 -12.62 -11.98
CA SER A 102 3.06 -13.67 -10.99
C SER A 102 3.19 -13.18 -9.54
N GLN A 103 4.03 -12.20 -9.27
CA GLN A 103 4.18 -11.55 -7.97
C GLN A 103 3.07 -10.53 -7.68
N CYS A 104 2.29 -10.09 -8.67
CA CYS A 104 1.17 -9.17 -8.44
C CYS A 104 0.05 -9.79 -7.59
N LYS A 105 -0.17 -11.11 -7.66
CA LYS A 105 -1.06 -11.83 -6.72
C LYS A 105 -0.49 -11.88 -5.31
N ALA A 106 0.82 -12.07 -5.17
CA ALA A 106 1.52 -12.03 -3.89
C ALA A 106 1.49 -10.63 -3.26
N TRP A 107 1.53 -9.58 -4.07
CA TRP A 107 1.36 -8.19 -3.66
C TRP A 107 -0.03 -7.90 -3.09
N ILE A 108 -1.11 -8.34 -3.76
CA ILE A 108 -2.47 -8.24 -3.21
C ILE A 108 -2.61 -9.00 -1.89
N ASN A 109 -2.05 -10.22 -1.81
CA ASN A 109 -2.07 -10.99 -0.58
C ASN A 109 -1.28 -10.31 0.55
N SER A 110 -0.21 -9.59 0.22
CA SER A 110 0.55 -8.79 1.20
C SER A 110 -0.21 -7.53 1.64
N LEU A 111 -0.97 -6.89 0.74
CA LEU A 111 -1.91 -5.82 1.09
C LEU A 111 -3.03 -6.34 2.02
N ARG A 112 -3.47 -7.59 1.85
CA ARG A 112 -4.45 -8.26 2.73
C ARG A 112 -3.84 -8.78 4.04
N ALA A 113 -2.53 -9.05 4.08
CA ALA A 113 -1.82 -9.54 5.27
C ALA A 113 -1.41 -8.40 6.23
N PHE A 114 -1.49 -7.15 5.79
CA PHE A 114 -1.65 -6.04 6.72
C PHE A 114 -2.98 -6.22 7.45
N PRO A 115 -3.03 -6.10 8.80
CA PRO A 115 -4.16 -6.54 9.60
C PRO A 115 -5.38 -5.62 9.37
N LEU A 116 -6.07 -5.85 8.27
CA LEU A 116 -7.48 -5.57 8.14
C LEU A 116 -8.17 -6.70 8.92
N SER A 117 -8.88 -6.32 9.97
CA SER A 117 -9.64 -7.21 10.86
C SER A 117 -10.45 -8.27 10.09
N PRO A 118 -10.70 -9.46 10.67
CA PRO A 118 -11.25 -10.60 9.96
C PRO A 118 -12.77 -10.49 9.90
N SER A 119 -13.31 -10.17 8.73
CA SER A 119 -14.65 -10.63 8.35
C SER A 119 -14.93 -10.34 6.89
N LEU A 120 -14.67 -11.32 6.02
CA LEU A 120 -15.62 -11.59 4.94
C LEU A 120 -15.62 -13.09 4.65
N PRO A 121 -16.81 -13.72 4.64
CA PRO A 121 -16.97 -15.15 4.58
C PRO A 121 -16.52 -15.68 3.22
N GLN A 122 -15.81 -16.80 3.26
CA GLN A 122 -15.53 -17.62 2.08
C GLN A 122 -16.87 -18.24 1.62
N ILE A 123 -17.27 -17.96 0.38
CA ILE A 123 -18.20 -18.82 -0.37
C ILE A 123 -17.36 -19.55 -1.40
#